data_AF-E4YFU4-F1
#
_entry.id   AF-E4YFU4-F1
#
_cell.length_a   1.000
_cell.length_b   1.000
_cell.length_c   1.000
_cell.angle_alpha   90.00
_cell.angle_beta   90.00
_cell.angle_gamma   90.00
#
_symmetry.space_group_name_H-M   'P 1'
#
loop_
_entity.id
_entity.type
_entity.pdbx_description
1 polymer ?
#
loop_
_entity_poly.entity_id
_entity_poly.type
_entity_poly.pdbx_seq_one_letter_code
_entity_poly.pdbx_strand_id
1 'polypeptide(L)'
;MSILDIELNGIDDEEVAKVIREVRPNWNLDMLRSKCYSHSMTNTVSHFFINSREDEDSIVVRVNGEAAFLDRKKELVAFERLAKAGIADELLASFKNGLVMKPIKGSTLHRDTVKDKNVSTLVAKAMAQMHKNTKLLPSETEPALIKTINQFVSMIPDKYSDVQKEAARRTIQLPESAELKKLIKARMATDTPKLVSGFVGFQSLKIFDVGFCRFFVGFLSVFSDHI
;
A
#
# COMPACT_ATOMS: atom_id res chain seq x y z
N MET A 1 13.57 -13.03 8.25
CA MET A 1 12.15 -13.24 7.90
C MET A 1 11.91 -14.70 7.60
N SER A 2 10.91 -15.32 8.22
CA SER A 2 10.47 -16.69 7.90
C SER A 2 9.45 -16.70 6.77
N ILE A 3 9.55 -17.65 5.84
CA ILE A 3 8.54 -17.88 4.79
C ILE A 3 7.71 -19.09 5.21
N LEU A 4 6.42 -18.87 5.46
CA LEU A 4 5.50 -19.89 5.96
C LEU A 4 4.63 -20.41 4.83
N ASP A 5 4.50 -21.73 4.71
CA ASP A 5 3.60 -22.36 3.73
C ASP A 5 2.15 -22.43 4.24
N ILE A 6 1.64 -21.30 4.76
CA ILE A 6 0.33 -21.17 5.38
C ILE A 6 -0.53 -20.23 4.53
N GLU A 7 -1.82 -20.53 4.42
CA GLU A 7 -2.82 -19.65 3.83
C GLU A 7 -3.96 -19.48 4.83
N LEU A 8 -4.40 -18.24 5.04
CA LEU A 8 -5.45 -17.92 6.00
C LEU A 8 -6.78 -17.64 5.28
N ASN A 9 -7.88 -18.18 5.79
CA ASN A 9 -9.22 -17.89 5.25
C ASN A 9 -9.84 -16.61 5.83
N GLY A 10 -9.22 -16.05 6.87
CA GLY A 10 -9.71 -14.91 7.63
C GLY A 10 -8.64 -14.36 8.57
N ILE A 11 -9.03 -13.41 9.42
CA ILE A 11 -8.14 -12.84 10.44
C ILE A 11 -8.65 -13.09 11.87
N ASP A 12 -9.54 -14.05 12.04
CA ASP A 12 -9.96 -14.50 13.37
C ASP A 12 -8.80 -15.17 14.13
N ASP A 13 -8.94 -15.22 15.45
CA ASP A 13 -7.90 -15.68 16.35
C ASP A 13 -7.51 -17.16 16.09
N GLU A 14 -8.44 -18.01 15.63
CA GLU A 14 -8.19 -19.42 15.33
C GLU A 14 -7.33 -19.61 14.08
N GLU A 15 -7.68 -18.93 12.98
CA GLU A 15 -6.90 -18.97 11.74
C GLU A 15 -5.51 -18.37 11.96
N VAL A 16 -5.42 -17.22 12.60
CA VAL A 16 -4.15 -16.51 12.81
C VAL A 16 -3.23 -17.26 13.80
N ALA A 17 -3.78 -18.08 14.70
CA ALA A 17 -2.99 -18.94 15.57
C ALA A 17 -2.04 -19.88 14.82
N LYS A 18 -2.36 -20.30 13.58
CA LYS A 18 -1.46 -21.09 12.73
C LYS A 18 -0.15 -20.34 12.45
N VAL A 19 -0.25 -19.03 12.20
CA VAL A 19 0.90 -18.16 11.93
C VAL A 19 1.59 -17.75 13.24
N ILE A 20 0.84 -17.46 14.30
CA ILE A 20 1.42 -17.06 15.60
C ILE A 20 2.30 -18.17 16.16
N ARG A 21 1.90 -19.45 16.08
CA ARG A 21 2.72 -20.57 16.57
C ARG A 21 4.11 -20.64 15.93
N GLU A 22 4.22 -20.25 14.66
CA GLU A 22 5.51 -20.21 13.95
C GLU A 22 6.35 -18.98 14.32
N VAL A 23 5.72 -17.82 14.53
CA VAL A 23 6.41 -16.54 14.76
C VAL A 23 6.69 -16.29 16.26
N ARG A 24 5.86 -16.84 17.13
CA ARG A 24 5.88 -16.73 18.60
C ARG A 24 5.45 -18.05 19.24
N PRO A 25 6.28 -19.11 19.16
CA PRO A 25 5.95 -20.44 19.68
C PRO A 25 5.71 -20.48 21.19
N ASN A 26 6.28 -19.52 21.94
CA ASN A 26 6.20 -19.45 23.40
C ASN A 26 4.94 -18.71 23.90
N TRP A 27 4.10 -18.18 23.01
CA TRP A 27 2.90 -17.46 23.41
C TRP A 27 1.80 -18.42 23.88
N ASN A 28 1.20 -18.10 25.02
CA ASN A 28 -0.02 -18.77 25.46
C ASN A 28 -1.22 -18.18 24.69
N LEU A 29 -1.74 -18.95 23.73
CA LEU A 29 -2.84 -18.51 22.87
C LEU A 29 -4.17 -18.35 23.62
N ASP A 30 -4.34 -18.95 24.80
CA ASP A 30 -5.54 -18.74 25.63
C ASP A 30 -5.61 -17.31 26.18
N MET A 31 -4.47 -16.61 26.19
CA MET A 31 -4.35 -15.20 26.57
C MET A 31 -4.33 -14.26 25.38
N LEU A 32 -4.48 -14.79 24.15
CA LEU A 32 -4.41 -14.01 22.93
C LEU A 32 -5.52 -12.96 22.91
N ARG A 33 -5.14 -11.74 22.58
CA ARG A 33 -6.03 -10.62 22.36
C ARG A 33 -5.73 -10.04 20.99
N SER A 34 -6.77 -9.57 20.32
CA SER A 34 -6.65 -8.93 19.02
C SER A 34 -7.35 -7.58 18.98
N LYS A 35 -6.81 -6.69 18.15
CA LYS A 35 -7.38 -5.39 17.83
C LYS A 35 -7.34 -5.20 16.32
N CYS A 36 -8.51 -5.15 15.70
CA CYS A 36 -8.62 -4.88 14.28
C CYS A 36 -8.28 -3.40 14.00
N TYR A 37 -7.33 -3.16 13.10
CA TYR A 37 -6.98 -1.81 12.65
C TYR A 37 -7.71 -1.43 11.37
N SER A 38 -7.84 -2.37 10.44
CA SER A 38 -8.53 -2.14 9.18
C SER A 38 -9.12 -3.42 8.63
N HIS A 39 -10.35 -3.31 8.14
CA HIS A 39 -11.02 -4.35 7.39
C HIS A 39 -11.43 -3.77 6.04
N SER A 40 -10.50 -3.74 5.08
CA SER A 40 -10.76 -3.22 3.73
C SER A 40 -10.91 -4.36 2.73
N MET A 41 -11.52 -4.08 1.58
CA MET A 41 -11.61 -5.06 0.48
C MET A 41 -10.22 -5.54 0.02
N THR A 42 -9.19 -4.70 0.16
CA THR A 42 -7.85 -5.01 -0.36
C THR A 42 -6.93 -5.62 0.66
N ASN A 43 -7.10 -5.33 1.96
CA ASN A 43 -6.30 -5.88 3.04
C ASN A 43 -7.07 -5.86 4.36
N THR A 44 -6.88 -6.91 5.15
CA THR A 44 -7.30 -6.95 6.55
C THR A 44 -6.08 -6.92 7.44
N VAL A 45 -6.06 -6.03 8.43
CA VAL A 45 -4.92 -5.82 9.33
C VAL A 45 -5.40 -5.84 10.77
N SER A 46 -4.82 -6.73 11.56
CA SER A 46 -5.10 -6.86 12.99
C SER A 46 -3.81 -6.95 13.78
N HIS A 47 -3.84 -6.35 14.97
CA HIS A 47 -2.78 -6.38 15.95
C HIS A 47 -3.08 -7.46 16.99
N PHE A 48 -2.10 -8.31 17.29
CA PHE A 48 -2.21 -9.44 18.21
C PHE A 48 -1.19 -9.32 19.34
N PHE A 49 -1.63 -9.61 20.56
CA PHE A 49 -0.82 -9.50 21.78
C PHE A 49 -1.36 -10.40 22.90
N ILE A 50 -0.49 -10.84 23.81
CA ILE A 50 -0.87 -11.69 24.97
C ILE A 50 -0.83 -10.96 26.32
N ASN A 51 -0.10 -9.84 26.40
CA ASN A 51 0.03 -9.04 27.62
C ASN A 51 -1.10 -8.00 27.73
N SER A 52 -1.32 -7.45 28.93
CA SER A 52 -2.36 -6.43 29.17
C SER A 52 -2.10 -5.08 28.48
N ARG A 53 -0.98 -4.94 27.76
CA ARG A 53 -0.59 -3.72 27.05
C ARG A 53 -0.18 -4.07 25.63
N GLU A 54 -0.50 -3.17 24.70
CA GLU A 54 0.07 -3.12 23.35
C GLU A 54 1.58 -2.86 23.48
N ASP A 55 2.36 -3.90 23.75
CA ASP A 55 3.78 -3.85 24.14
C ASP A 55 4.73 -4.34 23.05
N GLU A 56 6.04 -4.39 23.35
CA GLU A 56 7.11 -4.60 22.37
C GLU A 56 7.12 -5.99 21.74
N ASP A 57 6.52 -7.00 22.36
CA ASP A 57 6.50 -8.36 21.82
C ASP A 57 5.31 -8.61 20.88
N SER A 58 4.35 -7.68 20.83
CA SER A 58 3.14 -7.81 20.01
C SER A 58 3.44 -7.82 18.50
N ILE A 59 2.50 -8.33 17.70
CA ILE A 59 2.67 -8.51 16.25
C ILE A 59 1.48 -7.97 15.46
N VAL A 60 1.73 -7.48 14.26
CA VAL A 60 0.69 -7.07 13.31
C VAL A 60 0.61 -8.11 12.20
N VAL A 61 -0.57 -8.67 11.99
CA VAL A 61 -0.84 -9.60 10.89
C VAL A 61 -1.66 -8.88 9.83
N ARG A 62 -1.20 -8.93 8.58
CA ARG A 62 -1.90 -8.42 7.41
C ARG A 62 -2.24 -9.58 6.49
N VAL A 63 -3.54 -9.79 6.25
CA VAL A 63 -4.04 -10.68 5.21
C VAL A 63 -4.36 -9.85 3.98
N ASN A 64 -3.79 -10.22 2.85
CA ASN A 64 -3.99 -9.57 1.57
C ASN A 64 -5.30 -10.05 0.96
N GLY A 65 -6.20 -9.11 0.66
CA GLY A 65 -7.38 -9.36 -0.15
C GLY A 65 -7.04 -9.50 -1.63
N GLU A 66 -8.06 -9.86 -2.41
CA GLU A 66 -7.94 -10.01 -3.86
C GLU A 66 -7.72 -8.64 -4.52
N ALA A 67 -6.54 -8.45 -5.11
CA ALA A 67 -6.18 -7.22 -5.80
C ALA A 67 -5.52 -7.55 -7.14
N ALA A 68 -6.33 -7.57 -8.20
CA ALA A 68 -5.91 -7.95 -9.55
C ALA A 68 -4.75 -7.11 -10.14
N PHE A 69 -4.44 -5.96 -9.55
CA PHE A 69 -3.38 -5.05 -10.02
C PHE A 69 -2.08 -5.13 -9.22
N LEU A 70 -2.02 -5.90 -8.13
CA LEU A 70 -0.84 -5.98 -7.25
C LEU A 70 -0.07 -7.27 -7.43
N ASP A 71 1.20 -7.14 -7.79
CA ASP A 71 2.16 -8.24 -7.80
C ASP A 71 2.76 -8.41 -6.39
N ARG A 72 2.23 -9.38 -5.64
CA ARG A 72 2.60 -9.61 -4.23
C ARG A 72 4.07 -10.01 -4.06
N LYS A 73 4.67 -10.67 -5.05
CA LYS A 73 6.11 -11.01 -5.01
C LYS A 73 6.96 -9.75 -5.11
N LYS A 74 6.60 -8.83 -6.00
CA LYS A 74 7.28 -7.52 -6.09
C LYS A 74 7.07 -6.66 -4.85
N GLU A 75 5.89 -6.72 -4.23
CA GLU A 75 5.62 -6.05 -2.95
C GLU A 75 6.58 -6.54 -1.85
N LEU A 76 6.78 -7.85 -1.73
CA LEU A 76 7.71 -8.41 -0.75
C LEU A 76 9.16 -7.98 -1.00
N VAL A 77 9.62 -8.04 -2.26
CA VAL A 77 10.98 -7.58 -2.64
C VAL A 77 11.16 -6.10 -2.35
N ALA A 78 10.14 -5.26 -2.60
CA ALA A 78 10.19 -3.84 -2.29
C ALA A 78 10.29 -3.60 -0.78
N PHE A 79 9.55 -4.37 0.02
CA PHE A 79 9.59 -4.28 1.48
C PHE A 79 10.98 -4.65 2.04
N GLU A 80 11.57 -5.75 1.57
CA GLU A 80 12.93 -6.14 1.98
C GLU A 80 13.98 -5.08 1.61
N ARG A 81 13.83 -4.41 0.47
CA ARG A 81 14.72 -3.31 0.06
C ARG A 81 14.60 -2.11 0.99
N LEU A 82 13.37 -1.74 1.35
CA LEU A 82 13.11 -0.66 2.31
C LEU A 82 13.70 -1.00 3.68
N ALA A 83 13.58 -2.25 4.12
CA ALA A 83 14.17 -2.69 5.38
C ALA A 83 15.70 -2.61 5.37
N LYS A 84 16.35 -3.11 4.29
CA LYS A 84 17.81 -2.99 4.11
C LYS A 84 18.30 -1.54 4.02
N ALA A 85 17.44 -0.62 3.58
CA ALA A 85 17.73 0.81 3.52
C ALA A 85 17.46 1.55 4.86
N GLY A 86 16.97 0.85 5.89
CA GLY A 86 16.60 1.43 7.19
C GLY A 86 15.35 2.31 7.14
N ILE A 87 14.50 2.13 6.13
CA ILE A 87 13.27 2.91 5.92
C ILE A 87 12.04 2.20 6.50
N ALA A 88 12.06 0.87 6.51
CA ALA A 88 11.03 0.03 7.12
C ALA A 88 11.67 -0.93 8.12
N ASP A 89 10.89 -1.45 9.05
CA ASP A 89 11.32 -2.57 9.89
C ASP A 89 11.36 -3.86 9.08
N GLU A 90 12.15 -4.84 9.52
CA GLU A 90 12.13 -6.17 8.92
C GLU A 90 10.81 -6.89 9.21
N LEU A 91 10.31 -7.63 8.21
CA LEU A 91 9.18 -8.54 8.40
C LEU A 91 9.59 -9.69 9.33
N LEU A 92 8.68 -10.03 10.24
CA LEU A 92 8.82 -11.22 11.07
C LEU A 92 8.64 -12.47 10.20
N ALA A 93 7.57 -12.49 9.41
CA ALA A 93 7.29 -13.57 8.47
C ALA A 93 6.44 -13.12 7.28
N SER A 94 6.41 -13.94 6.23
CA SER A 94 5.45 -13.86 5.12
C SER A 94 4.77 -15.21 4.94
N PHE A 95 3.50 -15.22 4.57
CA PHE A 95 2.71 -16.41 4.26
C PHE A 95 1.98 -16.23 2.92
N LYS A 96 1.34 -17.28 2.39
CA LYS A 96 0.82 -17.32 1.00
C LYS A 96 0.00 -16.10 0.62
N ASN A 97 -0.84 -15.64 1.53
CA ASN A 97 -1.74 -14.50 1.33
C ASN A 97 -1.53 -13.37 2.35
N GLY A 98 -0.32 -13.17 2.89
CA GLY A 98 -0.12 -12.08 3.84
C GLY A 98 1.27 -11.95 4.47
N LEU A 99 1.37 -11.04 5.43
CA LEU A 99 2.62 -10.61 6.08
C LEU A 99 2.45 -10.50 7.59
N VAL A 100 3.55 -10.69 8.31
CA VAL A 100 3.64 -10.47 9.77
C VAL A 100 4.72 -9.44 10.04
N MET A 101 4.36 -8.39 10.77
CA MET A 101 5.20 -7.22 11.03
C MET A 101 5.29 -6.93 12.52
N LYS A 102 6.27 -6.12 12.90
CA LYS A 102 6.29 -5.47 14.21
C LYS A 102 5.34 -4.27 14.22
N PRO A 103 4.67 -3.99 15.35
CA PRO A 103 3.89 -2.78 15.51
C PRO A 103 4.82 -1.55 15.54
N ILE A 104 4.43 -0.50 14.83
CA ILE A 104 5.13 0.78 14.86
C ILE A 104 4.48 1.64 15.93
N LYS A 105 5.27 2.06 16.93
CA LYS A 105 4.79 2.98 17.97
C LYS A 105 4.55 4.35 17.36
N GLY A 106 3.33 4.86 17.51
CA GLY A 106 2.98 6.19 17.04
C GLY A 106 1.50 6.32 16.71
N SER A 107 1.16 7.42 16.05
CA SER A 107 -0.19 7.68 15.55
C SER A 107 -0.14 8.08 14.08
N THR A 108 -1.13 7.65 13.32
CA THR A 108 -1.24 7.99 11.90
C THR A 108 -1.49 9.49 11.74
N LEU A 109 -0.77 10.12 10.81
CA LEU A 109 -1.01 11.52 10.45
C LEU A 109 -2.41 11.69 9.86
N HIS A 110 -3.09 12.77 10.24
CA HIS A 110 -4.35 13.21 9.65
C HIS A 110 -4.21 14.53 8.88
N ARG A 111 -5.29 14.91 8.17
CA ARG A 111 -5.35 16.08 7.28
C ARG A 111 -4.81 17.37 7.90
N ASP A 112 -4.99 17.56 9.20
CA ASP A 112 -4.59 18.80 9.87
C ASP A 112 -3.15 18.72 10.35
N THR A 113 -2.71 17.57 10.90
CA THR A 113 -1.31 17.37 11.31
C THR A 113 -0.33 17.46 10.14
N VAL A 114 -0.70 16.99 8.95
CA VAL A 114 0.22 17.03 7.79
C VAL A 114 0.48 18.46 7.30
N LYS A 115 -0.37 19.42 7.63
CA LYS A 115 -0.19 20.84 7.30
C LYS A 115 0.76 21.55 8.26
N ASP A 116 1.00 20.99 9.44
CA ASP A 116 1.97 21.55 10.38
C ASP A 116 3.36 21.61 9.72
N LYS A 117 4.04 22.75 9.88
CA LYS A 117 5.32 23.00 9.21
C LYS A 117 6.40 22.05 9.70
N ASN A 118 6.40 21.71 10.99
CA ASN A 118 7.41 20.79 11.54
C ASN A 118 7.14 19.37 11.06
N VAL A 119 5.89 18.91 11.12
CA VAL A 119 5.48 17.58 10.61
C VAL A 119 5.79 17.44 9.13
N SER A 120 5.36 18.38 8.29
CA SER A 120 5.62 18.35 6.84
C SER A 120 7.13 18.37 6.51
N THR A 121 7.94 19.10 7.28
CA THR A 121 9.40 19.09 7.15
C THR A 121 9.98 17.71 7.47
N LEU A 122 9.48 17.04 8.53
CA LEU A 122 9.92 15.69 8.89
C LEU A 122 9.51 14.66 7.83
N VAL A 123 8.30 14.76 7.29
CA VAL A 123 7.83 13.92 6.18
C VAL A 123 8.71 14.11 4.95
N ALA A 124 9.04 15.35 4.58
CA ALA A 124 9.95 15.65 3.47
C ALA A 124 11.35 15.04 3.67
N LYS A 125 11.90 15.14 4.89
CA LYS A 125 13.18 14.51 5.25
C LYS A 125 13.12 12.99 5.12
N ALA A 126 12.07 12.34 5.62
CA ALA A 126 11.89 10.90 5.52
C ALA A 126 11.77 10.43 4.06
N MET A 127 11.00 11.14 3.22
CA MET A 127 10.92 10.86 1.78
C MET A 127 12.28 11.03 1.09
N ALA A 128 13.03 12.09 1.41
CA ALA A 128 14.37 12.30 0.86
C ALA A 128 15.34 11.17 1.26
N GLN A 129 15.28 10.70 2.50
CA GLN A 129 16.06 9.54 2.96
C GLN A 129 15.67 8.27 2.21
N MET A 130 14.38 8.01 2.03
CA MET A 130 13.90 6.88 1.23
C MET A 130 14.43 6.92 -0.20
N HIS A 131 14.33 8.07 -0.88
CA HIS A 131 14.82 8.24 -2.25
C HIS A 131 16.35 8.07 -2.35
N LYS A 132 17.10 8.54 -1.36
CA LYS A 132 18.56 8.44 -1.34
C LYS A 132 19.04 7.02 -1.06
N ASN A 133 18.42 6.33 -0.11
CA ASN A 133 18.94 5.09 0.44
C ASN A 133 18.38 3.84 -0.25
N THR A 134 17.20 3.93 -0.88
CA THR A 134 16.60 2.80 -1.59
C THR A 134 17.16 2.71 -3.00
N LYS A 135 18.04 1.73 -3.24
CA LYS A 135 18.60 1.48 -4.58
C LYS A 135 17.57 0.86 -5.51
N LEU A 136 17.49 1.37 -6.74
CA LEU A 136 16.70 0.77 -7.83
C LEU A 136 17.27 -0.59 -8.25
N LEU A 137 16.38 -1.51 -8.65
CA LEU A 137 16.77 -2.76 -9.29
C LEU A 137 17.27 -2.48 -10.71
N PRO A 138 18.16 -3.32 -11.28
CA PRO A 138 18.60 -3.17 -12.67
C PRO A 138 17.46 -3.18 -13.71
N SER A 139 16.33 -3.82 -13.37
CA SER A 139 15.11 -3.84 -14.20
C SER A 139 14.25 -2.59 -14.07
N GLU A 140 14.51 -1.72 -13.11
CA GLU A 140 13.74 -0.49 -12.84
C GLU A 140 14.38 0.70 -13.58
N THR A 141 14.37 0.62 -14.91
CA THR A 141 15.01 1.62 -15.79
C THR A 141 14.08 2.78 -16.16
N GLU A 142 12.78 2.62 -15.94
CA GLU A 142 11.76 3.60 -16.32
C GLU A 142 10.85 3.97 -15.15
N PRO A 143 10.29 5.19 -15.16
CA PRO A 143 9.34 5.65 -14.16
C PRO A 143 8.09 4.77 -14.10
N ALA A 144 7.66 4.38 -12.90
CA ALA A 144 6.50 3.51 -12.71
C ALA A 144 5.17 4.20 -13.09
N LEU A 145 5.14 5.54 -13.13
CA LEU A 145 3.92 6.33 -13.33
C LEU A 145 3.19 5.97 -14.63
N ILE A 146 3.87 6.03 -15.76
CA ILE A 146 3.24 5.81 -17.08
C ILE A 146 2.70 4.38 -17.18
N LYS A 147 3.52 3.40 -16.76
CA LYS A 147 3.11 1.99 -16.71
C LYS A 147 1.88 1.78 -15.83
N THR A 148 1.86 2.39 -14.64
CA THR A 148 0.77 2.26 -13.67
C THR A 148 -0.51 2.91 -14.18
N ILE A 149 -0.43 4.10 -14.77
CA ILE A 149 -1.58 4.77 -15.40
C ILE A 149 -2.14 3.89 -16.52
N ASN A 150 -1.30 3.39 -17.42
CA ASN A 150 -1.75 2.53 -18.52
C ASN A 150 -2.40 1.24 -18.02
N GLN A 151 -1.86 0.66 -16.94
CA GLN A 151 -2.46 -0.51 -16.29
C GLN A 151 -3.86 -0.18 -15.74
N PHE A 152 -4.03 0.92 -15.02
CA PHE A 152 -5.36 1.31 -14.51
C PHE A 152 -6.35 1.61 -15.63
N VAL A 153 -5.93 2.31 -16.68
CA VAL A 153 -6.79 2.59 -17.84
C VAL A 153 -7.21 1.31 -18.56
N SER A 154 -6.34 0.30 -18.62
CA SER A 154 -6.68 -1.00 -19.20
C SER A 154 -7.71 -1.80 -18.39
N MET A 155 -7.86 -1.49 -17.10
CA MET A 155 -8.82 -2.15 -16.21
C MET A 155 -10.21 -1.51 -16.25
N ILE A 156 -10.34 -0.31 -16.84
CA ILE A 156 -11.62 0.37 -17.01
C ILE A 156 -12.32 -0.24 -18.22
N PRO A 157 -13.47 -0.92 -18.03
CA PRO A 157 -14.29 -1.40 -19.15
C PRO A 157 -14.93 -0.21 -19.87
N ASP A 158 -14.98 -0.26 -21.19
CA ASP A 158 -15.68 0.74 -22.00
C ASP A 158 -17.20 0.73 -21.76
N LYS A 159 -17.72 -0.40 -21.27
CA LYS A 159 -19.11 -0.57 -20.85
C LYS A 159 -19.20 -1.47 -19.63
N TYR A 160 -20.01 -1.08 -18.65
CA TYR A 160 -20.30 -1.93 -17.50
C TYR A 160 -21.58 -2.74 -17.73
N SER A 161 -21.60 -3.99 -17.29
CA SER A 161 -22.81 -4.82 -17.26
C SER A 161 -23.80 -4.36 -16.19
N ASP A 162 -23.28 -3.82 -15.09
CA ASP A 162 -24.03 -3.25 -13.98
C ASP A 162 -24.60 -1.88 -14.36
N VAL A 163 -25.93 -1.74 -14.25
CA VAL A 163 -26.67 -0.54 -14.66
C VAL A 163 -26.27 0.69 -13.83
N GLN A 164 -26.00 0.53 -12.53
CA GLN A 164 -25.61 1.64 -11.67
C GLN A 164 -24.19 2.11 -12.00
N LYS A 165 -23.26 1.18 -12.23
CA LYS A 165 -21.89 1.52 -12.64
C LYS A 165 -21.85 2.18 -14.01
N GLU A 166 -22.66 1.70 -14.95
CA GLU A 166 -22.79 2.29 -16.28
C GLU A 166 -23.43 3.69 -16.22
N ALA A 167 -24.46 3.89 -15.40
CA ALA A 167 -25.03 5.22 -15.17
C ALA A 167 -23.98 6.19 -14.58
N ALA A 168 -23.24 5.76 -13.55
CA ALA A 168 -22.18 6.56 -12.95
C ALA A 168 -21.08 6.92 -13.96
N ARG A 169 -20.66 5.98 -14.82
CA ARG A 169 -19.71 6.21 -15.92
C ARG A 169 -20.18 7.33 -16.84
N ARG A 170 -21.47 7.34 -17.21
CA ARG A 170 -22.06 8.36 -18.07
C ARG A 170 -22.16 9.72 -17.38
N THR A 171 -22.50 9.75 -16.10
CA THR A 171 -22.56 10.99 -15.30
C THR A 171 -21.22 11.72 -15.27
N ILE A 172 -20.11 10.98 -15.11
CA ILE A 172 -18.76 11.56 -15.11
C ILE A 172 -18.18 11.76 -16.53
N GLN A 173 -18.96 11.44 -17.58
CA GLN A 173 -18.56 11.54 -18.99
C GLN A 173 -17.21 10.87 -19.29
N LEU A 174 -16.99 9.67 -18.71
CA LEU A 174 -15.71 8.99 -18.84
C LEU A 174 -15.45 8.59 -20.30
N PRO A 175 -14.34 9.03 -20.93
CA PRO A 175 -13.99 8.64 -22.28
C PRO A 175 -13.75 7.13 -22.41
N GLU A 176 -13.77 6.63 -23.64
CA GLU A 176 -13.32 5.27 -23.94
C GLU A 176 -11.83 5.10 -23.63
N SER A 177 -11.42 3.87 -23.31
CA SER A 177 -10.05 3.53 -22.93
C SER A 177 -9.02 3.97 -23.99
N ALA A 178 -9.39 3.88 -25.28
CA ALA A 178 -8.55 4.31 -26.39
C ALA A 178 -8.29 5.83 -26.40
N GLU A 179 -9.33 6.63 -26.19
CA GLU A 179 -9.22 8.09 -26.11
C GLU A 179 -8.44 8.51 -24.86
N LEU A 180 -8.71 7.88 -23.73
CA LEU A 180 -8.01 8.15 -22.48
C LEU A 180 -6.49 7.92 -22.62
N LYS A 181 -6.08 6.81 -23.26
CA LYS A 181 -4.67 6.53 -23.58
C LYS A 181 -4.05 7.61 -24.46
N LYS A 182 -4.78 8.13 -25.44
CA LYS A 182 -4.31 9.22 -26.31
C LYS A 182 -4.09 10.52 -25.52
N LEU A 183 -5.06 10.89 -24.66
CA LEU A 183 -4.97 12.08 -23.80
C LEU A 183 -3.78 11.99 -22.83
N ILE A 184 -3.60 10.83 -22.20
CA ILE A 184 -2.47 10.58 -21.29
C ILE A 184 -1.16 10.70 -22.05
N LYS A 185 -1.02 10.08 -23.23
CA LYS A 185 0.21 10.18 -24.03
C LYS A 185 0.53 11.63 -24.40
N ALA A 186 -0.48 12.40 -24.82
CA ALA A 186 -0.31 13.81 -25.16
C ALA A 186 0.14 14.64 -23.95
N ARG A 187 -0.50 14.43 -22.78
CA ARG A 187 -0.18 15.16 -21.55
C ARG A 187 1.18 14.78 -20.97
N MET A 188 1.54 13.50 -21.03
CA MET A 188 2.86 13.05 -20.59
C MET A 188 3.97 13.65 -21.44
N ALA A 189 3.76 13.89 -22.74
CA ALA A 189 4.75 14.55 -23.59
C ALA A 189 5.01 16.02 -23.22
N THR A 190 4.05 16.68 -22.54
CA THR A 190 4.19 18.09 -22.12
C THR A 190 4.72 18.23 -20.68
N ASP A 191 4.44 17.27 -19.79
CA ASP A 191 4.73 17.40 -18.35
C ASP A 191 5.97 16.59 -17.87
N THR A 192 6.59 15.77 -18.73
CA THR A 192 7.62 14.78 -18.35
C THR A 192 8.89 15.32 -17.68
N PRO A 193 9.41 16.54 -17.94
CA PRO A 193 10.67 16.96 -17.29
C PRO A 193 10.54 17.25 -15.78
N LYS A 194 9.33 17.44 -15.23
CA LYS A 194 9.15 18.01 -13.87
C LYS A 194 8.68 17.02 -12.79
N LEU A 195 8.04 15.90 -13.16
CA LEU A 195 7.34 15.04 -12.20
C LEU A 195 8.01 13.68 -11.91
N VAL A 196 9.10 13.38 -12.62
CA VAL A 196 9.46 11.98 -12.89
C VAL A 196 10.63 11.45 -12.06
N SER A 197 11.38 12.31 -11.38
CA SER A 197 12.56 11.85 -10.61
C SER A 197 12.26 11.26 -9.23
N GLY A 198 11.02 11.38 -8.72
CA GLY A 198 10.68 11.00 -7.35
C GLY A 198 9.86 9.72 -7.18
N PHE A 199 9.37 9.11 -8.27
CA PHE A 199 8.44 7.98 -8.19
C PHE A 199 8.88 6.82 -9.11
N VAL A 200 10.08 6.31 -8.84
CA VAL A 200 10.60 5.12 -9.51
C VAL A 200 10.58 3.97 -8.50
N GLY A 201 9.92 2.88 -8.84
CA GLY A 201 10.03 1.59 -8.13
C GLY A 201 8.90 1.18 -7.19
N PHE A 202 8.00 2.08 -6.77
CA PHE A 202 6.98 1.73 -5.79
C PHE A 202 5.56 1.62 -6.37
N GLN A 203 5.31 0.57 -7.17
CA GLN A 203 3.94 0.08 -7.35
C GLN A 203 3.36 -0.48 -6.03
N SER A 204 4.21 -0.67 -5.02
CA SER A 204 3.91 -1.30 -3.73
C SER A 204 3.53 -0.32 -2.62
N LEU A 205 3.46 1.00 -2.85
CA LEU A 205 3.22 1.97 -1.76
C LEU A 205 1.81 1.92 -1.15
N LYS A 206 0.94 0.99 -1.59
CA LYS A 206 -0.25 0.57 -0.83
C LYS A 206 0.09 -0.21 0.45
N ILE A 207 1.37 -0.46 0.73
CA ILE A 207 1.88 -0.97 2.03
C ILE A 207 1.41 -0.09 3.20
N PHE A 208 1.16 1.21 2.97
CA PHE A 208 0.55 2.10 3.94
C PHE A 208 -0.96 2.20 3.70
N ASP A 209 -1.68 1.12 3.99
CA ASP A 209 -3.13 1.15 4.00
C ASP A 209 -3.60 2.22 5.02
N VAL A 210 -4.70 2.89 4.67
CA VAL A 210 -5.36 4.06 5.32
C VAL A 210 -4.82 5.48 5.00
N GLY A 211 -3.54 5.71 4.68
CA GLY A 211 -3.00 7.08 4.55
C GLY A 211 -2.83 7.66 3.13
N PHE A 212 -2.34 6.84 2.19
CA PHE A 212 -1.80 7.36 0.93
C PHE A 212 -2.88 7.75 -0.10
N CYS A 213 -4.07 7.14 -0.03
CA CYS A 213 -5.18 7.43 -0.95
C CYS A 213 -5.72 8.87 -0.82
N ARG A 214 -5.53 9.56 0.32
CA ARG A 214 -5.93 10.96 0.45
C ARG A 214 -4.95 11.95 -0.21
N PHE A 215 -3.72 11.54 -0.49
CA PHE A 215 -2.72 12.38 -1.15
C PHE A 215 -2.98 12.47 -2.67
N PHE A 216 -3.45 11.37 -3.28
CA PHE A 216 -3.75 11.35 -4.72
C PHE A 216 -5.07 12.07 -5.09
N VAL A 217 -6.06 12.09 -4.20
CA VAL A 217 -7.29 12.88 -4.41
C VAL A 217 -6.99 14.39 -4.33
N GLY A 218 -6.02 14.80 -3.50
CA GLY A 218 -5.52 16.18 -3.49
C GLY A 218 -4.75 16.55 -4.76
N PHE A 219 -3.99 15.62 -5.33
CA PHE A 219 -3.25 15.84 -6.57
C PHE A 219 -4.18 16.00 -7.78
N LEU A 220 -5.32 15.31 -7.82
CA LEU A 220 -6.35 15.49 -8.86
C LEU A 220 -7.18 16.77 -8.68
N SER A 221 -7.39 17.24 -7.43
CA SER A 221 -8.09 18.51 -7.19
C SER A 221 -7.31 19.72 -7.72
N VAL A 222 -5.97 19.66 -7.75
CA VAL A 222 -5.13 20.72 -8.33
C VAL A 222 -5.24 20.79 -9.86
N PHE A 223 -5.69 19.71 -10.52
CA PHE A 223 -5.96 19.73 -11.97
C PHE A 223 -7.38 20.16 -12.31
N SER A 224 -8.29 20.29 -11.33
CA SER A 224 -9.65 20.77 -11.57
C SER A 224 -9.77 22.29 -11.59
N ASP A 225 -8.78 23.02 -11.08
CA ASP A 225 -8.83 24.49 -11.02
C ASP A 225 -8.42 25.18 -12.33
N HIS A 226 -8.09 24.42 -13.38
CA HIS A 226 -7.66 24.92 -14.70
C HIS A 226 -8.44 24.30 -15.88
N ILE A 227 -9.71 23.92 -15.68
CA ILE A 227 -10.68 23.69 -16.77
C ILE A 227 -11.92 24.56 -16.53
#